data_AF-A0A7L4RSQ5-F1
#
_entry.id   AF-A0A7L4RSQ5-F1
#
_cell.length_a   1.000
_cell.length_b   1.000
_cell.length_c   1.000
_cell.angle_alpha   90.00
_cell.angle_beta   90.00
_cell.angle_gamma   90.00
#
_symmetry.space_group_name_H-M   'P 1'
#
loop_
_entity.id
_entity.type
_entity.pdbx_description
1 polymer ?
#
loop_
_entity_poly.entity_id
_entity_poly.type
_entity_poly.pdbx_seq_one_letter_code
_entity_poly.pdbx_strand_id
1 'polypeptide(L)'
;MEEKMKEYLAMALVLVIALTFAGEFAFPSKNTAWNVYYERQARATYFNNGIPINDSLSYFGRLSTFVPGFLTMKAGFLKLTGL
;
A
#
# COMPACT_ATOMS: atom_id res chain seq x y z
N MET A 1 -17.76 32.43 16.51
CA MET A 1 -17.12 32.56 15.17
C MET A 1 -15.70 32.00 15.20
N GLU A 2 -14.91 32.30 16.23
CA GLU A 2 -13.56 31.73 16.40
C GLU A 2 -13.53 30.21 16.54
N GLU A 3 -14.51 29.60 17.22
CA GLU A 3 -14.49 28.16 17.51
C GLU A 3 -14.64 27.31 16.23
N LYS A 4 -15.62 27.62 15.38
CA LYS A 4 -15.77 26.98 14.06
C LYS A 4 -14.55 27.20 13.15
N MET A 5 -13.92 28.38 13.24
CA MET A 5 -12.70 28.65 12.48
C MET A 5 -11.54 27.75 12.92
N LYS A 6 -11.41 27.47 14.23
CA LYS A 6 -10.43 26.53 14.77
C LYS A 6 -10.70 25.09 14.31
N GLU A 7 -11.97 24.67 14.28
CA GLU A 7 -12.37 23.35 13.76
C GLU A 7 -12.01 23.18 12.28
N TYR A 8 -12.31 24.18 11.44
CA TYR A 8 -11.95 24.14 10.02
C TYR A 8 -10.44 24.10 9.80
N LEU A 9 -9.68 24.87 10.59
CA LEU A 9 -8.21 24.82 10.54
C LEU A 9 -7.68 23.45 10.96
N ALA A 10 -8.24 22.83 12.00
CA ALA A 10 -7.86 21.49 12.43
C ALA A 10 -8.18 20.43 11.36
N MET A 11 -9.36 20.49 10.74
CA MET A 11 -9.72 19.60 9.63
C MET A 11 -8.80 19.79 8.43
N ALA A 12 -8.51 21.04 8.06
CA ALA A 12 -7.59 21.34 6.97
C ALA A 12 -6.18 20.80 7.26
N LEU A 13 -5.70 20.95 8.50
CA LEU A 13 -4.41 20.41 8.92
C LEU A 13 -4.38 18.88 8.86
N VAL A 14 -5.42 18.21 9.36
CA VAL A 14 -5.54 16.74 9.27
C VAL A 14 -5.58 16.30 7.82
N LEU A 15 -6.31 17.00 6.96
CA LEU A 15 -6.39 16.69 5.54
C LEU A 15 -5.03 16.87 4.84
N VAL A 16 -4.30 17.95 5.13
CA VAL A 16 -2.95 18.19 4.58
C VAL A 16 -1.96 17.12 5.05
N ILE A 17 -1.98 16.77 6.33
CA ILE A 17 -1.16 15.68 6.87
C ILE A 17 -1.53 14.37 6.16
N ALA A 18 -2.82 14.05 6.08
CA ALA A 18 -3.30 12.84 5.41
C ALA A 18 -2.86 12.79 3.95
N LEU A 19 -2.96 13.88 3.18
CA LEU A 19 -2.54 13.93 1.78
C LEU A 19 -1.02 13.87 1.62
N THR A 20 -0.26 14.48 2.53
CA THR A 20 1.22 14.46 2.50
C THR A 20 1.74 13.04 2.74
N PHE A 21 1.17 12.34 3.72
CA PHE A 21 1.56 10.97 4.05
C PHE A 21 0.80 9.90 3.26
N ALA A 22 -0.29 10.25 2.56
CA ALA A 22 -1.02 9.32 1.71
C ALA A 22 -0.13 8.77 0.60
N GLY A 23 0.80 9.58 0.08
CA GLY A 23 1.79 9.12 -0.89
C GLY A 23 2.68 8.01 -0.33
N GLU A 24 3.16 8.14 0.92
CA GLU A 24 3.95 7.08 1.56
C GLU A 24 3.13 5.84 1.93
N PHE A 25 1.83 6.02 2.21
CA PHE A 25 0.94 4.89 2.48
C PHE A 25 0.54 4.15 1.19
N ALA A 26 0.29 4.88 0.11
CA ALA A 26 -0.06 4.34 -1.21
C ALA A 26 1.16 3.78 -1.95
N PHE A 27 2.32 4.44 -1.80
CA PHE A 27 3.58 4.12 -2.44
C PHE A 27 4.70 4.01 -1.39
N PRO A 28 4.63 3.01 -0.50
CA PRO A 28 5.60 2.89 0.57
C PRO A 28 7.00 2.68 -0.04
N SER A 29 7.93 3.59 0.33
CA SER A 29 9.22 3.75 -0.34
C SER A 29 10.02 2.43 -0.38
N LYS A 30 10.73 2.16 -1.48
CA LYS A 30 11.43 0.87 -1.70
C LYS A 30 12.54 0.52 -0.69
N ASN A 31 12.77 1.37 0.32
CA ASN A 31 13.93 1.31 1.22
C ASN A 31 13.73 0.45 2.48
N THR A 32 12.59 -0.20 2.67
CA THR A 32 12.40 -1.14 3.78
C THR A 32 12.21 -2.56 3.26
N ALA A 33 12.73 -3.56 3.99
CA ALA A 33 12.54 -4.98 3.65
C ALA A 33 11.06 -5.36 3.58
N TRP A 34 10.23 -4.68 4.38
CA TRP A 34 8.77 -4.72 4.30
C TRP A 34 8.30 -4.39 2.87
N ASN A 35 8.71 -3.26 2.33
CA ASN A 35 8.29 -2.82 0.99
C ASN A 35 8.80 -3.72 -0.12
N VAL A 36 10.01 -4.29 -0.01
CA VAL A 36 10.52 -5.28 -0.98
C VAL A 36 9.63 -6.52 -1.05
N TYR A 37 9.17 -7.01 0.11
CA TYR A 37 8.24 -8.14 0.15
C TYR A 37 6.91 -7.79 -0.53
N TYR A 38 6.29 -6.66 -0.19
CA TYR A 38 5.02 -6.24 -0.78
C TYR A 38 5.10 -5.96 -2.27
N GLU A 39 6.19 -5.35 -2.74
CA GLU A 39 6.45 -5.13 -4.17
C GLU A 39 6.53 -6.45 -4.92
N ARG A 40 7.27 -7.43 -4.37
CA ARG A 40 7.39 -8.75 -4.98
C ARG A 40 6.05 -9.47 -5.02
N GLN A 41 5.28 -9.41 -3.94
CA GLN A 41 3.98 -10.07 -3.87
C GLN A 41 2.91 -9.42 -4.75
N ALA A 42 2.92 -8.09 -4.87
CA ALA A 42 2.06 -7.38 -5.83
C ALA A 42 2.41 -7.77 -7.27
N ARG A 43 3.71 -7.90 -7.59
CA ARG A 43 4.16 -8.41 -8.90
C ARG A 43 3.73 -9.85 -9.15
N ALA A 44 3.89 -10.74 -8.16
CA ALA A 44 3.43 -12.12 -8.27
C ALA A 44 1.91 -12.17 -8.50
N THR A 45 1.15 -11.33 -7.80
CA THR A 45 -0.31 -11.21 -7.97
C THR A 45 -0.69 -10.71 -9.37
N TYR A 46 0.06 -9.74 -9.90
CA TYR A 46 -0.10 -9.23 -11.25
C TYR A 46 0.10 -10.33 -12.30
N PHE A 47 1.21 -11.08 -12.22
CA PHE A 47 1.55 -12.11 -13.20
C PHE A 47 0.71 -13.39 -13.07
N ASN A 48 0.34 -13.78 -11.85
CA ASN A 48 -0.41 -15.01 -11.59
C ASN A 48 -1.94 -14.82 -11.65
N ASN A 49 -2.43 -13.59 -11.91
CA ASN A 49 -3.86 -13.23 -11.88
C ASN A 49 -4.57 -13.65 -10.57
N GLY A 50 -3.85 -13.64 -9.46
CA GLY A 50 -4.35 -14.12 -8.18
C GLY A 50 -3.29 -14.03 -7.10
N ILE A 51 -3.74 -13.97 -5.85
CA ILE A 51 -2.84 -13.85 -4.70
C ILE A 51 -2.14 -15.19 -4.50
N PRO A 52 -0.80 -15.24 -4.53
CA PRO A 52 -0.07 -16.48 -4.27
C PRO A 52 -0.34 -16.94 -2.83
N ILE A 53 -0.72 -18.20 -2.66
CA ILE A 53 -1.02 -18.79 -1.35
C ILE A 53 0.27 -19.11 -0.58
N ASN A 54 1.34 -19.42 -1.31
CA ASN A 54 2.64 -19.77 -0.76
C ASN A 54 3.73 -18.90 -1.37
N ASP A 55 4.68 -18.49 -0.55
CA ASP A 55 5.85 -17.73 -0.92
C ASP A 55 7.14 -18.54 -0.66
N SER A 56 7.57 -19.27 -1.68
CA SER A 56 8.80 -20.10 -1.65
C SER A 56 10.08 -19.29 -1.40
N LEU A 57 10.07 -17.99 -1.68
CA LEU A 57 11.24 -17.12 -1.54
C LEU A 57 11.34 -16.50 -0.14
N SER A 58 10.33 -16.65 0.71
CA SER A 58 10.37 -16.18 2.10
C SER A 58 10.44 -17.35 3.06
N TYR A 59 11.42 -17.32 3.97
CA TYR A 59 11.52 -18.27 5.10
C TYR A 59 11.29 -19.74 4.72
N PHE A 60 11.96 -20.22 3.66
CA PHE A 60 11.86 -21.60 3.14
C PHE A 60 10.45 -22.06 2.67
N GLY A 61 9.55 -21.13 2.34
CA GLY A 61 8.21 -21.46 1.87
C GLY A 61 7.15 -21.24 2.92
N ARG A 62 6.80 -19.97 3.15
CA ARG A 62 5.75 -19.57 4.08
C ARG A 62 4.44 -19.28 3.34
N LEU A 63 3.32 -19.64 3.96
CA LEU A 63 1.99 -19.20 3.53
C LEU A 63 1.89 -17.67 3.54
N SER A 64 1.25 -17.12 2.52
CA SER A 64 0.93 -15.69 2.44
C SER A 64 0.00 -15.28 3.57
N THR A 65 0.50 -14.45 4.49
CA THR A 65 -0.26 -14.03 5.70
C THR A 65 -0.75 -12.57 5.63
N PHE A 66 -0.66 -11.92 4.48
CA PHE A 66 -0.98 -10.50 4.34
C PHE A 66 -2.44 -10.27 3.95
N VAL A 67 -2.90 -9.03 4.14
CA VAL A 67 -4.26 -8.61 3.79
C VAL A 67 -4.44 -8.60 2.26
N PRO A 68 -5.35 -9.43 1.71
CA PRO A 68 -5.56 -9.55 0.27
C PRO A 68 -5.83 -8.23 -0.46
N GLY A 69 -6.61 -7.33 0.18
CA GLY A 69 -7.04 -6.07 -0.42
C GLY A 69 -5.88 -5.17 -0.87
N PHE A 70 -4.79 -5.12 -0.09
CA PHE A 70 -3.64 -4.28 -0.42
C PHE A 70 -2.92 -4.77 -1.69
N LEU A 71 -2.71 -6.07 -1.84
CA LEU A 71 -2.07 -6.63 -3.03
C LEU A 71 -2.94 -6.48 -4.27
N THR A 72 -4.25 -6.73 -4.14
CA THR A 72 -5.18 -6.57 -5.25
C THR A 72 -5.23 -5.12 -5.73
N MET A 73 -5.26 -4.16 -4.80
CA MET A 73 -5.23 -2.73 -5.14
C MET A 73 -3.93 -2.37 -5.87
N LYS A 74 -2.78 -2.80 -5.35
CA LYS A 74 -1.47 -2.48 -5.94
C LYS A 74 -1.25 -3.17 -7.29
N ALA A 75 -1.62 -4.43 -7.42
CA ALA A 75 -1.59 -5.16 -8.69
C ALA A 75 -2.57 -4.55 -9.71
N GLY A 76 -3.75 -4.08 -9.26
CA GLY A 76 -4.70 -3.34 -10.08
C GLY A 76 -4.13 -2.01 -10.58
N PHE A 77 -3.46 -1.26 -9.69
CA PHE A 77 -2.77 -0.03 -10.08
C PHE A 77 -1.70 -0.30 -11.13
N LEU A 78 -0.83 -1.29 -10.90
CA LEU A 78 0.18 -1.75 -11.87
C LEU A 78 -0.44 -2.15 -13.23
N LYS A 79 -1.61 -2.80 -13.23
CA LYS A 79 -2.36 -3.11 -14.47
C LYS A 79 -2.87 -1.87 -15.19
N LEU A 80 -3.31 -0.85 -14.45
CA LEU A 80 -3.85 0.38 -15.01
C LEU A 80 -2.76 1.32 -15.53
N THR A 81 -1.63 1.41 -14.83
CA THR A 81 -0.56 2.37 -15.14
C THR A 81 0.57 1.77 -15.98
N GLY A 82 0.77 0.45 -15.94
CA GLY A 82 1.95 -0.20 -16.51
C GLY A 82 3.27 0.17 -15.82
N LEU A 83 3.20 0.82 -14.65
CA LEU A 83 4.31 1.27 -13.81
C LEU A 83 4.42 0.40 -12.56
#